data_AF-A0A5S4VD42-F1
#
_entry.id   AF-A0A5S4VD42-F1
#
_cell.length_a   1.000
_cell.length_b   1.000
_cell.length_c   1.000
_cell.angle_alpha   90.00
_cell.angle_beta   90.00
_cell.angle_gamma   90.00
#
_symmetry.space_group_name_H-M   'P 1'
#
loop_
_entity.id
_entity.type
_entity.pdbx_description
1 polymer ?
#
loop_
_entity_poly.entity_id
_entity_poly.type
_entity_poly.pdbx_seq_one_letter_code
_entity_poly.pdbx_strand_id
1 'polypeptide(L)'
;MIVDRYYYAQLNKQEQAVYKAFYNGLMAHEDVIPITIKGQLSKEVFNKIFRAMTRDNPLIYYVNQSACNWATDAFGHTAICPQYFYSRETVRKYNRNIENAVNNLAAQLKLTEGTDYEKEIRVHDWFCKNVKYDFKGSDMDEPARVVLSHNIVGVFAKQKAQCEGIAKAVKVLLNAVDIKCIVATGEAEANGKKEHHAWNVIDIDGSPYQVDVTWDIGASKERIAYDYFNVTDEIISRTHSFEDEMPKCISTEDNYFEKNKLIFRNRSQMITYITQGIAKGRTDFYFRLDGFFNKFKRSELTKIVAKAAMAELNRTVKVQEMPNENVGTYWFRIF
;
A
#
# COMPACT_ATOMS: atom_id res chain seq x y z
N MET A 1 2.11 8.23 -16.51
CA MET A 1 3.02 7.24 -17.12
C MET A 1 3.02 6.00 -16.25
N ILE A 2 3.19 4.81 -16.82
CA ILE A 2 3.33 3.56 -16.06
C ILE A 2 4.79 3.16 -16.17
N VAL A 3 5.46 3.10 -15.02
CA VAL A 3 6.91 2.89 -14.95
C VAL A 3 7.23 1.39 -14.98
N ASP A 4 6.37 0.58 -14.36
CA ASP A 4 6.54 -0.86 -14.23
C ASP A 4 5.25 -1.61 -14.56
N ARG A 5 5.36 -2.62 -15.45
CA ARG A 5 4.32 -3.61 -15.76
C ARG A 5 4.76 -4.99 -15.26
N TYR A 6 4.90 -5.11 -13.95
CA TYR A 6 5.42 -6.30 -13.28
C TYR A 6 4.59 -7.54 -13.64
N TYR A 7 3.27 -7.44 -13.55
CA TYR A 7 2.39 -8.59 -13.78
C TYR A 7 2.36 -8.99 -15.26
N TYR A 8 2.39 -8.03 -16.19
CA TYR A 8 2.56 -8.32 -17.62
C TYR A 8 3.80 -9.18 -17.91
N ALA A 9 4.92 -8.92 -17.23
CA ALA A 9 6.16 -9.66 -17.45
C ALA A 9 6.07 -11.12 -17.00
N GLN A 10 5.17 -11.45 -16.07
CA GLN A 10 4.92 -12.82 -15.60
C GLN A 10 3.96 -13.61 -16.51
N LEU A 11 3.25 -12.94 -17.41
CA LEU A 11 2.34 -13.60 -18.34
C LEU A 11 3.13 -14.33 -19.43
N ASN A 12 2.60 -15.47 -19.90
CA ASN A 12 3.18 -16.14 -21.07
C ASN A 12 2.91 -15.33 -22.36
N LYS A 13 3.58 -15.67 -23.47
CA LYS A 13 3.48 -14.90 -24.73
C LYS A 13 2.05 -14.72 -25.26
N GLN A 14 1.18 -15.71 -25.08
CA GLN A 14 -0.21 -15.66 -25.53
C GLN A 14 -1.06 -14.77 -24.61
N GLU A 15 -0.92 -14.95 -23.30
CA GLU A 15 -1.56 -14.09 -22.29
C GLU A 15 -1.13 -12.61 -22.45
N GLN A 16 0.14 -12.36 -22.76
CA GLN A 16 0.67 -11.03 -23.05
C GLN A 16 0.04 -10.41 -24.31
N ALA A 17 -0.24 -11.19 -25.35
CA ALA A 17 -0.91 -10.69 -26.54
C ALA A 17 -2.36 -10.28 -26.22
N VAL A 18 -3.07 -11.11 -25.45
CA VAL A 18 -4.44 -10.82 -24.98
C VAL A 18 -4.44 -9.59 -24.07
N TYR A 19 -3.51 -9.48 -23.11
CA TYR A 19 -3.34 -8.31 -22.25
C TYR A 19 -3.20 -7.03 -23.08
N LYS A 20 -2.34 -7.04 -24.12
CA LYS A 20 -2.10 -5.85 -24.96
C LYS A 20 -3.33 -5.46 -25.75
N ALA A 21 -4.02 -6.42 -26.36
CA ALA A 21 -5.27 -6.18 -27.08
C ALA A 21 -6.32 -5.60 -26.13
N PHE A 22 -6.48 -6.21 -24.95
CA PHE A 22 -7.44 -5.76 -23.95
C PHE A 22 -7.13 -4.35 -23.45
N TYR A 23 -5.88 -4.07 -23.08
CA TYR A 23 -5.44 -2.74 -22.68
C TYR A 23 -5.75 -1.69 -23.75
N ASN A 24 -5.37 -1.95 -25.01
CA ASN A 24 -5.60 -1.00 -26.10
C ASN A 24 -7.10 -0.73 -26.33
N GLY A 25 -7.93 -1.79 -26.35
CA GLY A 25 -9.36 -1.65 -26.52
C GLY A 25 -10.03 -0.90 -25.35
N LEU A 26 -9.60 -1.13 -24.11
CA LEU A 26 -10.07 -0.37 -22.96
C LEU A 26 -9.68 1.11 -23.00
N MET A 27 -8.46 1.43 -23.47
CA MET A 27 -8.01 2.81 -23.66
C MET A 27 -8.76 3.51 -24.79
N ALA A 28 -9.18 2.75 -25.82
CA ALA A 28 -10.06 3.22 -26.89
C ALA A 28 -11.53 3.32 -26.44
N HIS A 29 -11.91 2.65 -25.34
CA HIS A 29 -13.27 2.50 -24.83
C HIS A 29 -14.17 1.74 -25.82
N GLU A 30 -13.65 0.60 -26.30
CA GLU A 30 -14.34 -0.31 -27.24
C GLU A 30 -15.29 -1.27 -26.51
N ASP A 31 -16.44 -1.57 -27.11
CA ASP A 31 -17.41 -2.52 -26.55
C ASP A 31 -17.10 -3.99 -26.91
N VAL A 32 -16.33 -4.20 -27.97
CA VAL A 32 -15.91 -5.52 -28.46
C VAL A 32 -14.44 -5.44 -28.84
N ILE A 33 -13.62 -6.22 -28.14
CA ILE A 33 -12.16 -6.21 -28.30
C ILE A 33 -11.72 -7.58 -28.84
N PRO A 34 -11.45 -7.70 -30.14
CA PRO A 34 -10.95 -8.95 -30.72
C PRO A 34 -9.62 -9.35 -30.10
N ILE A 35 -9.48 -10.64 -29.75
CA ILE A 35 -8.26 -11.18 -29.19
C ILE A 35 -7.77 -12.38 -30.00
N THR A 36 -6.45 -12.52 -30.08
CA THR A 36 -5.82 -13.69 -30.68
C THR A 36 -5.43 -14.66 -29.57
N ILE A 37 -6.09 -15.82 -29.54
CA ILE A 37 -5.84 -16.86 -28.55
C ILE A 37 -5.85 -18.23 -29.23
N LYS A 38 -4.94 -19.13 -28.84
CA LYS A 38 -4.99 -20.53 -29.25
C LYS A 38 -5.89 -21.28 -28.29
N GLY A 39 -6.92 -21.95 -28.81
CA GLY A 39 -7.92 -22.64 -28.00
C GLY A 39 -8.95 -21.66 -27.41
N GLN A 40 -9.66 -22.10 -26.38
CA GLN A 40 -10.68 -21.28 -25.72
C GLN A 40 -10.09 -20.45 -24.58
N LEU A 41 -10.56 -19.22 -24.43
CA LEU A 41 -10.27 -18.41 -23.24
C LEU A 41 -11.04 -18.98 -22.04
N SER A 42 -10.32 -19.40 -21.00
CA SER A 42 -10.91 -19.84 -19.74
C SER A 42 -11.11 -18.66 -18.78
N LYS A 43 -11.99 -18.85 -17.79
CA LYS A 43 -12.25 -17.85 -16.74
C LYS A 43 -11.00 -17.57 -15.90
N GLU A 44 -10.20 -18.59 -15.62
CA GLU A 44 -8.95 -18.48 -14.86
C GLU A 44 -7.93 -17.62 -15.61
N VAL A 45 -7.73 -17.89 -16.91
CA VAL A 45 -6.81 -17.12 -17.76
C VAL A 45 -7.28 -15.68 -17.90
N PHE A 46 -8.58 -15.48 -18.14
CA PHE A 46 -9.15 -14.14 -18.21
C PHE A 46 -8.96 -13.36 -16.90
N ASN A 47 -9.29 -13.96 -15.75
CA ASN A 47 -9.12 -13.33 -14.44
C ASN A 47 -7.65 -12.99 -14.14
N LYS A 48 -6.72 -13.89 -14.49
CA LYS A 48 -5.28 -13.64 -14.36
C LYS A 48 -4.86 -12.42 -15.18
N ILE A 49 -5.26 -12.34 -16.45
CA ILE A 49 -4.95 -11.20 -17.33
C ILE A 49 -5.60 -9.91 -16.84
N PHE A 50 -6.87 -9.97 -16.43
CA PHE A 50 -7.61 -8.83 -15.91
C PHE A 50 -6.93 -8.26 -14.65
N ARG A 51 -6.56 -9.12 -13.70
CA ARG A 51 -5.84 -8.73 -12.47
C ARG A 51 -4.48 -8.14 -12.78
N ALA A 52 -3.69 -8.78 -13.65
CA ALA A 52 -2.41 -8.26 -14.09
C ALA A 52 -2.56 -6.84 -14.66
N MET A 53 -3.56 -6.64 -15.52
CA MET A 53 -3.81 -5.37 -16.17
C MET A 53 -4.27 -4.29 -15.18
N THR A 54 -5.20 -4.56 -14.26
CA THR A 54 -5.68 -3.51 -13.33
C THR A 54 -4.69 -3.18 -12.22
N ARG A 55 -3.82 -4.11 -11.82
CA ARG A 55 -2.73 -3.87 -10.88
C ARG A 55 -1.56 -3.09 -11.52
N ASP A 56 -1.21 -3.42 -12.77
CA ASP A 56 -0.22 -2.66 -13.54
C ASP A 56 -0.73 -1.27 -13.94
N ASN A 57 -2.04 -1.12 -14.20
CA ASN A 57 -2.64 0.09 -14.77
C ASN A 57 -3.79 0.63 -13.90
N PRO A 58 -3.51 1.26 -12.73
CA PRO A 58 -4.54 1.80 -11.84
C PRO A 58 -5.51 2.83 -12.46
N LEU A 59 -5.12 3.46 -13.58
CA LEU A 59 -5.97 4.39 -14.34
C LEU A 59 -7.16 3.68 -15.03
N ILE A 60 -7.19 2.34 -15.06
CA ILE A 60 -8.32 1.53 -15.50
C ILE A 60 -9.25 1.28 -14.29
N TYR A 61 -9.86 2.35 -13.77
CA TYR A 61 -10.82 2.30 -12.65
C TYR A 61 -12.28 2.15 -13.11
N TYR A 62 -12.53 2.23 -14.42
CA TYR A 62 -13.85 2.39 -15.01
C TYR A 62 -14.44 1.10 -15.61
N VAL A 63 -13.80 -0.04 -15.36
CA VAL A 63 -14.21 -1.35 -15.89
C VAL A 63 -14.74 -2.23 -14.78
N ASN A 64 -15.91 -2.83 -15.00
CA ASN A 64 -16.55 -3.76 -14.09
C ASN A 64 -16.05 -5.19 -14.31
N GLN A 65 -15.19 -5.68 -13.42
CA GLN A 65 -14.64 -7.03 -13.51
C GLN A 65 -15.72 -8.12 -13.48
N SER A 66 -16.72 -8.00 -12.59
CA SER A 66 -17.71 -9.07 -12.38
C SER A 66 -18.69 -9.23 -13.53
N ALA A 67 -18.85 -8.19 -14.34
CA ALA A 67 -19.72 -8.17 -15.50
C ALA A 67 -18.97 -8.25 -16.85
N CYS A 68 -17.64 -8.16 -16.84
CA CYS A 68 -16.85 -8.32 -18.07
C CYS A 68 -16.88 -9.78 -18.53
N ASN A 69 -17.13 -9.99 -19.82
CA ASN A 69 -17.28 -11.33 -20.39
C ASN A 69 -16.52 -11.44 -21.72
N TRP A 70 -16.55 -12.62 -22.35
CA TRP A 70 -16.03 -12.83 -23.71
C TRP A 70 -17.00 -13.68 -24.52
N ALA A 71 -16.94 -13.54 -25.83
CA ALA A 71 -17.72 -14.31 -26.79
C ALA A 71 -16.80 -14.96 -27.81
N THR A 72 -17.20 -16.13 -28.32
CA THR A 72 -16.52 -16.81 -29.43
C THR A 72 -17.54 -17.12 -30.51
N ASP A 73 -17.22 -16.75 -31.76
CA ASP A 73 -18.08 -17.01 -32.91
C ASP A 73 -17.96 -18.47 -33.41
N ALA A 74 -18.78 -18.83 -34.40
CA ALA A 74 -18.77 -20.18 -35.00
C ALA A 74 -17.48 -20.49 -35.77
N PHE A 75 -16.67 -19.49 -36.11
CA PHE A 75 -15.38 -19.62 -36.79
C PHE A 75 -14.21 -19.72 -35.81
N GLY A 76 -14.48 -19.63 -34.50
CA GLY A 76 -13.48 -19.71 -33.45
C GLY A 76 -12.77 -18.38 -33.14
N HIS A 77 -13.27 -17.24 -33.64
CA HIS A 77 -12.77 -15.94 -33.25
C HIS A 77 -13.32 -15.53 -31.89
N THR A 78 -12.43 -15.12 -30.98
CA THR A 78 -12.81 -14.68 -29.63
C THR A 78 -12.65 -13.17 -29.49
N ALA A 79 -13.60 -12.54 -28.80
CA ALA A 79 -13.52 -11.14 -28.40
C ALA A 79 -13.87 -10.99 -26.91
N ILE A 80 -13.18 -10.08 -26.23
CA ILE A 80 -13.55 -9.63 -24.88
C ILE A 80 -14.63 -8.55 -25.04
N CYS A 81 -15.67 -8.63 -24.21
CA CYS A 81 -16.77 -7.67 -24.13
C CYS A 81 -16.71 -6.98 -22.75
N PRO A 82 -16.09 -5.80 -22.65
CA PRO A 82 -15.99 -5.07 -21.39
C PRO A 82 -17.35 -4.55 -20.94
N GLN A 83 -17.53 -4.45 -19.62
CA GLN A 83 -18.61 -3.68 -19.04
C GLN A 83 -18.04 -2.45 -18.34
N TYR A 84 -18.51 -1.26 -18.70
CA TYR A 84 -18.01 0.00 -18.18
C TYR A 84 -18.93 0.58 -17.10
N PHE A 85 -18.34 1.14 -16.04
CA PHE A 85 -19.08 1.93 -15.04
C PHE A 85 -19.41 3.34 -15.54
N TYR A 86 -18.60 3.86 -16.47
CA TYR A 86 -18.65 5.24 -16.92
C TYR A 86 -18.54 5.35 -18.44
N SER A 87 -19.27 6.30 -19.02
CA SER A 87 -19.14 6.64 -20.43
C SER A 87 -17.74 7.17 -20.76
N ARG A 88 -17.34 7.09 -22.03
CA ARG A 88 -16.06 7.62 -22.53
C ARG A 88 -15.83 9.09 -22.16
N GLU A 89 -16.86 9.92 -22.19
CA GLU A 89 -16.78 11.33 -21.80
C GLU A 89 -16.50 11.50 -20.31
N THR A 90 -17.21 10.74 -19.46
CA THR A 90 -16.99 10.76 -18.01
C THR A 90 -15.58 10.30 -17.65
N VAL A 91 -15.08 9.23 -18.29
CA VAL A 91 -13.69 8.75 -18.11
C VAL A 91 -12.68 9.84 -18.49
N ARG A 92 -12.88 10.54 -19.62
CA ARG A 92 -12.01 11.67 -20.02
C ARG A 92 -12.00 12.78 -18.98
N LYS A 93 -13.18 13.16 -18.45
CA LYS A 93 -13.31 14.18 -17.40
C LYS A 93 -12.59 13.75 -16.11
N TYR A 94 -12.81 12.51 -15.67
CA TYR A 94 -12.18 11.99 -14.46
C TYR A 94 -10.66 11.87 -14.62
N ASN A 95 -10.17 11.42 -15.78
CA ASN A 95 -8.74 11.36 -16.06
C ASN A 95 -8.08 12.74 -15.96
N ARG A 96 -8.70 13.79 -16.51
CA ARG A 96 -8.19 15.16 -16.37
C ARG A 96 -8.15 15.62 -14.92
N ASN A 97 -9.19 15.30 -14.14
CA ASN A 97 -9.23 15.65 -12.72
C ASN A 97 -8.17 14.91 -11.91
N ILE A 98 -7.96 13.62 -12.18
CA ILE A 98 -6.93 12.78 -11.55
C ILE A 98 -5.55 13.31 -11.91
N GLU A 99 -5.29 13.59 -13.19
CA GLU A 99 -4.02 14.16 -13.65
C GLU A 99 -3.72 15.49 -12.95
N ASN A 100 -4.70 16.40 -12.87
CA ASN A 100 -4.54 17.65 -12.13
C ASN A 100 -4.25 17.42 -10.64
N ALA A 101 -4.96 16.48 -10.00
CA ALA A 101 -4.73 16.15 -8.58
C ALA A 101 -3.33 15.58 -8.35
N VAL A 102 -2.88 14.65 -9.21
CA VAL A 102 -1.55 14.05 -9.15
C VAL A 102 -0.47 15.11 -9.37
N ASN A 103 -0.60 15.96 -10.38
CA ASN A 103 0.37 17.04 -10.65
C ASN A 103 0.44 18.04 -9.49
N ASN A 104 -0.70 18.43 -8.93
CA ASN A 104 -0.76 19.33 -7.77
C ASN A 104 -0.10 18.70 -6.55
N LEU A 105 -0.34 17.42 -6.27
CA LEU A 105 0.29 16.70 -5.17
C LEU A 105 1.79 16.54 -5.39
N ALA A 106 2.22 16.19 -6.61
CA ALA A 106 3.63 16.06 -6.94
C ALA A 106 4.38 17.38 -6.72
N ALA A 107 3.78 18.52 -7.11
CA ALA A 107 4.34 19.85 -6.86
C ALA A 107 4.33 20.20 -5.36
N GLN A 108 3.19 20.01 -4.67
CA GLN A 108 3.03 20.31 -3.24
C GLN A 108 4.03 19.53 -2.37
N LEU A 109 4.26 18.26 -2.70
CA LEU A 109 5.15 17.36 -1.97
C LEU A 109 6.59 17.40 -2.52
N LYS A 110 6.88 18.26 -3.50
CA LYS A 110 8.20 18.41 -4.15
C LYS A 110 8.76 17.08 -4.64
N LEU A 111 7.94 16.26 -5.29
CA LEU A 111 8.32 14.90 -5.70
C LEU A 111 9.30 14.85 -6.88
N THR A 112 9.58 15.99 -7.52
CA THR A 112 10.61 16.14 -8.55
C THR A 112 12.01 16.39 -7.99
N GLU A 113 12.14 16.49 -6.66
CA GLU A 113 13.39 16.81 -5.96
C GLU A 113 13.63 15.81 -4.82
N GLY A 114 14.90 15.52 -4.54
CA GLY A 114 15.32 14.62 -3.47
C GLY A 114 15.53 13.17 -3.94
N THR A 115 15.90 12.31 -2.99
CA THR A 115 16.08 10.87 -3.23
C THR A 115 14.74 10.15 -3.33
N ASP A 116 14.74 8.91 -3.79
CA ASP A 116 13.50 8.12 -3.88
C ASP A 116 12.88 7.87 -2.50
N TYR A 117 13.71 7.63 -1.48
CA TYR A 117 13.26 7.59 -0.08
C TYR A 117 12.56 8.87 0.36
N GLU A 118 13.13 10.04 0.04
CA GLU A 118 12.55 11.32 0.44
C GLU A 118 11.22 11.61 -0.27
N LYS A 119 11.09 11.19 -1.53
CA LYS A 119 9.82 11.30 -2.26
C LYS A 119 8.78 10.36 -1.68
N GLU A 120 9.15 9.10 -1.44
CA GLU A 120 8.27 8.08 -0.88
C GLU A 120 7.75 8.48 0.50
N ILE A 121 8.61 8.89 1.43
CA ILE A 121 8.18 9.26 2.79
C ILE A 121 7.23 10.46 2.76
N ARG A 122 7.40 11.42 1.84
CA ARG A 122 6.47 12.55 1.67
C ARG A 122 5.11 12.09 1.14
N VAL A 123 5.10 11.12 0.21
CA VAL A 123 3.87 10.49 -0.28
C VAL A 123 3.18 9.75 0.86
N HIS A 124 3.88 8.85 1.54
CA HIS A 124 3.37 8.08 2.68
C HIS A 124 2.75 9.00 3.74
N ASP A 125 3.49 10.01 4.21
CA ASP A 125 3.04 10.95 5.22
C ASP A 125 1.77 11.71 4.80
N TRP A 126 1.69 12.09 3.53
CA TRP A 126 0.49 12.74 3.01
C TRP A 126 -0.71 11.79 3.07
N PHE A 127 -0.55 10.53 2.68
CA PHE A 127 -1.63 9.54 2.77
C PHE A 127 -2.05 9.30 4.22
N CYS A 128 -1.12 9.09 5.14
CA CYS A 128 -1.40 8.92 6.58
C CYS A 128 -2.16 10.10 7.20
N LYS A 129 -1.90 11.33 6.74
CA LYS A 129 -2.56 12.55 7.25
C LYS A 129 -3.91 12.84 6.61
N ASN A 130 -4.05 12.56 5.32
CA ASN A 130 -5.15 13.10 4.52
C ASN A 130 -6.15 12.04 4.08
N VAL A 131 -5.75 10.78 3.97
CA VAL A 131 -6.62 9.71 3.48
C VAL A 131 -7.21 8.93 4.65
N LYS A 132 -8.52 8.66 4.60
CA LYS A 132 -9.23 7.86 5.60
C LYS A 132 -9.59 6.50 5.04
N TYR A 133 -9.46 5.46 5.87
CA TYR A 133 -9.92 4.13 5.52
C TYR A 133 -11.46 4.07 5.45
N ASP A 134 -12.02 3.46 4.39
CA ASP A 134 -13.45 3.24 4.26
C ASP A 134 -13.92 1.89 4.81
N PHE A 135 -14.25 1.85 6.11
CA PHE A 135 -14.79 0.65 6.77
C PHE A 135 -16.12 0.14 6.22
N LYS A 136 -16.88 0.93 5.45
CA LYS A 136 -18.08 0.42 4.73
C LYS A 136 -17.90 0.41 3.21
N GLY A 137 -16.66 0.48 2.74
CA GLY A 137 -16.32 0.37 1.33
C GLY A 137 -16.59 -1.00 0.70
N SER A 138 -17.06 -1.97 1.48
CA SER A 138 -17.46 -3.31 1.01
C SER A 138 -18.97 -3.57 1.18
N ASP A 139 -19.74 -2.53 1.54
CA ASP A 139 -21.18 -2.62 1.71
C ASP A 139 -21.88 -2.70 0.35
N MET A 140 -22.37 -3.89 0.01
CA MET A 140 -22.99 -4.16 -1.29
C MET A 140 -24.35 -3.46 -1.47
N ASP A 141 -24.94 -2.92 -0.40
CA ASP A 141 -26.13 -2.05 -0.50
C ASP A 141 -25.77 -0.65 -1.03
N GLU A 142 -24.48 -0.28 -1.01
CA GLU A 142 -23.94 0.97 -1.57
C GLU A 142 -22.93 0.69 -2.73
N PRO A 143 -23.33 0.08 -3.85
CA PRO A 143 -22.41 -0.40 -4.89
C PRO A 143 -21.54 0.71 -5.51
N ALA A 144 -22.05 1.94 -5.62
CA ALA A 144 -21.26 3.08 -6.08
C ALA A 144 -20.10 3.41 -5.14
N ARG A 145 -20.29 3.26 -3.82
CA ARG A 145 -19.26 3.45 -2.81
C ARG A 145 -18.24 2.31 -2.85
N VAL A 146 -18.68 1.08 -3.09
CA VAL A 146 -17.78 -0.06 -3.28
C VAL A 146 -16.81 0.21 -4.42
N VAL A 147 -17.34 0.58 -5.59
CA VAL A 147 -16.50 0.92 -6.75
C VAL A 147 -15.49 2.01 -6.40
N LEU A 148 -15.93 3.12 -5.80
CA LEU A 148 -15.03 4.22 -5.42
C LEU A 148 -13.98 3.81 -4.37
N SER A 149 -14.34 2.96 -3.41
CA SER A 149 -13.45 2.58 -2.31
C SER A 149 -12.30 1.68 -2.78
N HIS A 150 -12.50 0.92 -3.86
CA HIS A 150 -11.51 -0.02 -4.39
C HIS A 150 -10.72 0.53 -5.58
N ASN A 151 -10.82 1.84 -5.87
CA ASN A 151 -10.10 2.47 -6.97
C ASN A 151 -9.56 3.87 -6.63
N ILE A 152 -8.76 4.42 -7.54
CA ILE A 152 -8.03 5.68 -7.34
C ILE A 152 -8.94 6.91 -7.24
N VAL A 153 -10.18 6.84 -7.73
CA VAL A 153 -11.14 7.96 -7.67
C VAL A 153 -11.54 8.22 -6.21
N GLY A 154 -11.71 7.18 -5.38
CA GLY A 154 -11.97 7.34 -3.95
C GLY A 154 -10.88 8.13 -3.24
N VAL A 155 -9.61 7.90 -3.59
CA VAL A 155 -8.49 8.66 -3.02
C VAL A 155 -8.43 10.07 -3.57
N PHE A 156 -8.30 10.26 -4.89
CA PHE A 156 -8.03 11.57 -5.46
C PHE A 156 -9.23 12.52 -5.43
N ALA A 157 -10.47 12.02 -5.38
CA ALA A 157 -11.67 12.86 -5.33
C ALA A 157 -12.29 12.97 -3.93
N LYS A 158 -12.12 11.96 -3.05
CA LYS A 158 -12.80 11.90 -1.75
C LYS A 158 -11.85 11.73 -0.56
N GLN A 159 -10.56 11.49 -0.81
CA GLN A 159 -9.56 11.17 0.22
C GLN A 159 -10.03 10.05 1.14
N LYS A 160 -10.77 9.09 0.58
CA LYS A 160 -11.37 7.98 1.32
C LYS A 160 -11.49 6.75 0.44
N ALA A 161 -10.83 5.67 0.85
CA ALA A 161 -10.77 4.41 0.11
C ALA A 161 -10.43 3.24 1.03
N GLN A 162 -10.54 2.02 0.50
CA GLN A 162 -10.00 0.81 1.10
C GLN A 162 -8.59 0.49 0.57
N CYS A 163 -8.00 -0.60 1.06
CA CYS A 163 -6.63 -1.01 0.81
C CYS A 163 -6.25 -1.00 -0.68
N GLU A 164 -7.10 -1.57 -1.54
CA GLU A 164 -6.86 -1.60 -2.98
C GLU A 164 -6.83 -0.21 -3.62
N GLY A 165 -7.77 0.67 -3.26
CA GLY A 165 -7.81 2.04 -3.78
C GLY A 165 -6.60 2.86 -3.31
N ILE A 166 -6.19 2.68 -2.05
CA ILE A 166 -5.01 3.33 -1.46
C ILE A 166 -3.73 2.87 -2.16
N ALA A 167 -3.48 1.56 -2.23
CA ALA A 167 -2.28 0.99 -2.85
C ALA A 167 -2.14 1.38 -4.33
N LYS A 168 -3.26 1.41 -5.06
CA LYS A 168 -3.32 1.88 -6.45
C LYS A 168 -3.01 3.37 -6.58
N ALA A 169 -3.50 4.21 -5.67
CA ALA A 169 -3.25 5.64 -5.71
C ALA A 169 -1.79 5.98 -5.35
N VAL A 170 -1.18 5.26 -4.40
CA VAL A 170 0.25 5.34 -4.09
C VAL A 170 1.07 5.00 -5.34
N LYS A 171 0.76 3.89 -6.03
CA LYS A 171 1.40 3.53 -7.31
C LYS A 171 1.30 4.66 -8.34
N VAL A 172 0.11 5.26 -8.52
CA VAL A 172 -0.07 6.36 -9.49
C VAL A 172 0.84 7.55 -9.18
N LEU A 173 0.96 7.94 -7.91
CA LEU A 173 1.74 9.11 -7.53
C LEU A 173 3.26 8.85 -7.66
N LEU A 174 3.72 7.67 -7.26
CA LEU A 174 5.13 7.27 -7.37
C LEU A 174 5.56 7.04 -8.83
N ASN A 175 4.73 6.37 -9.64
CA ASN A 175 5.00 6.20 -11.06
C ASN A 175 4.99 7.54 -11.83
N ALA A 176 4.33 8.60 -11.33
CA ALA A 176 4.39 9.92 -11.95
C ALA A 176 5.77 10.58 -11.84
N VAL A 177 6.62 10.11 -10.91
CA VAL A 177 7.98 10.59 -10.67
C VAL A 177 9.05 9.50 -10.82
N ASP A 178 8.75 8.53 -11.68
CA ASP A 178 9.65 7.44 -12.11
C ASP A 178 10.08 6.44 -11.02
N ILE A 179 9.34 6.38 -9.90
CA ILE A 179 9.54 5.37 -8.86
C ILE A 179 8.69 4.13 -9.19
N LYS A 180 9.33 2.97 -9.28
CA LYS A 180 8.64 1.69 -9.51
C LYS A 180 7.85 1.31 -8.28
N CYS A 181 6.61 0.91 -8.48
CA CYS A 181 5.70 0.57 -7.39
C CYS A 181 4.73 -0.50 -7.87
N ILE A 182 4.77 -1.67 -7.24
CA ILE A 182 3.86 -2.78 -7.53
C ILE A 182 2.69 -2.71 -6.54
N VAL A 183 1.48 -3.04 -6.99
CA VAL A 183 0.32 -3.26 -6.11
C VAL A 183 0.25 -4.74 -5.78
N ALA A 184 0.77 -5.12 -4.61
CA ALA A 184 0.72 -6.49 -4.11
C ALA A 184 -0.66 -6.80 -3.52
N THR A 185 -1.07 -8.07 -3.57
CA THR A 185 -2.34 -8.54 -3.01
C THR A 185 -2.17 -9.89 -2.32
N GLY A 186 -3.12 -10.20 -1.45
CA GLY A 186 -3.23 -11.49 -0.79
C GLY A 186 -4.17 -11.41 0.39
N GLU A 187 -3.78 -11.97 1.52
CA GLU A 187 -4.53 -11.88 2.77
C GLU A 187 -3.69 -11.21 3.85
N ALA A 188 -4.34 -10.45 4.73
CA ALA A 188 -3.72 -9.91 5.93
C ALA A 188 -4.54 -10.27 7.16
N GLU A 189 -3.87 -10.58 8.27
CA GLU A 189 -4.48 -11.00 9.52
C GLU A 189 -4.45 -9.87 10.56
N ALA A 190 -5.63 -9.40 10.94
CA ALA A 190 -5.80 -8.46 12.04
C ALA A 190 -6.86 -8.99 13.02
N ASN A 191 -6.56 -8.96 14.32
CA ASN A 191 -7.47 -9.41 15.38
C ASN A 191 -7.99 -10.86 15.18
N GLY A 192 -7.14 -11.75 14.66
CA GLY A 192 -7.49 -13.16 14.40
C GLY A 192 -8.42 -13.40 13.21
N LYS A 193 -8.63 -12.39 12.35
CA LYS A 193 -9.39 -12.50 11.11
C LYS A 193 -8.50 -12.22 9.92
N LYS A 194 -8.56 -13.12 8.93
CA LYS A 194 -7.92 -12.94 7.64
C LYS A 194 -8.89 -12.29 6.67
N GLU A 195 -8.43 -11.24 6.02
CA GLU A 195 -9.19 -10.50 5.02
C GLU A 195 -8.33 -10.29 3.77
N HIS A 196 -8.99 -10.22 2.60
CA HIS A 196 -8.29 -9.84 1.38
C HIS A 196 -7.71 -8.45 1.53
N HIS A 197 -6.45 -8.30 1.15
CA HIS A 197 -5.70 -7.07 1.35
C HIS A 197 -4.83 -6.72 0.15
N ALA A 198 -4.51 -5.43 0.04
CA ALA A 198 -3.64 -4.89 -0.99
C ALA A 198 -2.71 -3.83 -0.40
N TRP A 199 -1.44 -3.90 -0.78
CA TRP A 199 -0.38 -3.02 -0.32
C TRP A 199 0.62 -2.80 -1.47
N ASN A 200 1.81 -2.25 -1.18
CA ASN A 200 2.80 -1.91 -2.18
C ASN A 200 4.14 -2.62 -1.99
N VAL A 201 4.81 -2.90 -3.10
CA VAL A 201 6.26 -3.14 -3.14
C VAL A 201 6.88 -1.97 -3.90
N ILE A 202 7.73 -1.20 -3.24
CA ILE A 202 8.30 0.05 -3.77
C ILE A 202 9.81 -0.12 -3.93
N ASP A 203 10.32 0.24 -5.11
CA ASP A 203 11.75 0.22 -5.42
C ASP A 203 12.37 1.56 -5.03
N ILE A 204 13.30 1.55 -4.08
CA ILE A 204 14.05 2.72 -3.63
C ILE A 204 15.50 2.51 -4.04
N ASP A 205 15.99 3.33 -4.97
CA ASP A 205 17.35 3.31 -5.50
C ASP A 205 17.82 1.89 -5.95
N GLY A 206 16.92 1.09 -6.53
CA GLY A 206 17.19 -0.26 -7.02
C GLY A 206 16.90 -1.40 -6.04
N SER A 207 16.46 -1.09 -4.82
CA SER A 207 16.12 -2.08 -3.79
C SER A 207 14.61 -2.11 -3.53
N PRO A 208 13.94 -3.29 -3.63
CA PRO A 208 12.52 -3.39 -3.34
C PRO A 208 12.25 -3.50 -1.84
N TYR A 209 11.20 -2.81 -1.38
CA TYR A 209 10.73 -2.82 -0.01
C TYR A 209 9.21 -3.05 0.06
N GLN A 210 8.75 -3.71 1.12
CA GLN A 210 7.32 -3.88 1.40
C GLN A 210 6.80 -2.65 2.13
N VAL A 211 5.67 -2.11 1.67
CA VAL A 211 5.04 -0.91 2.24
C VAL A 211 3.53 -1.09 2.35
N ASP A 212 2.99 -0.95 3.55
CA ASP A 212 1.53 -0.92 3.78
C ASP A 212 1.07 0.40 4.39
N VAL A 213 0.81 1.36 3.50
CA VAL A 213 0.25 2.67 3.84
C VAL A 213 -1.13 2.56 4.48
N THR A 214 -1.91 1.52 4.15
CA THR A 214 -3.26 1.34 4.67
C THR A 214 -3.23 1.05 6.17
N TRP A 215 -2.34 0.14 6.59
CA TRP A 215 -2.21 -0.19 8.00
C TRP A 215 -1.55 0.94 8.80
N ASP A 216 -0.67 1.74 8.18
CA ASP A 216 -0.09 2.93 8.81
C ASP A 216 -1.07 4.12 8.95
N ILE A 217 -2.05 4.30 8.03
CA ILE A 217 -3.16 5.28 8.19
C ILE A 217 -3.96 5.03 9.47
N GLY A 218 -4.23 3.77 9.80
CA GLY A 218 -5.11 3.38 10.90
C GLY A 218 -4.42 3.21 12.25
N ALA A 219 -3.09 3.13 12.28
CA ALA A 219 -2.35 2.70 13.46
C ALA A 219 -2.27 3.74 14.58
N SER A 220 -2.43 5.04 14.28
CA SER A 220 -2.49 6.08 15.31
C SER A 220 -3.28 7.31 14.88
N LYS A 221 -3.94 7.95 15.84
CA LYS A 221 -4.55 9.28 15.68
C LYS A 221 -3.65 10.42 16.14
N GLU A 222 -2.56 10.09 16.83
CA GLU A 222 -1.69 11.07 17.51
C GLU A 222 -0.35 11.30 16.78
N ARG A 223 0.00 10.40 15.86
CA ARG A 223 1.23 10.45 15.06
C ARG A 223 1.02 9.76 13.71
N ILE A 224 1.96 9.98 12.80
CA ILE A 224 2.13 9.10 11.63
C ILE A 224 2.78 7.80 12.13
N ALA A 225 2.20 6.67 11.79
CA ALA A 225 2.84 5.38 12.00
C ALA A 225 3.74 5.05 10.81
N TYR A 226 4.82 4.34 11.08
CA TYR A 226 5.76 3.81 10.08
C TYR A 226 5.97 2.31 10.34
N ASP A 227 4.95 1.65 10.91
CA ASP A 227 5.04 0.25 11.35
C ASP A 227 5.28 -0.67 10.16
N TYR A 228 4.78 -0.30 8.97
CA TYR A 228 4.92 -1.06 7.74
C TYR A 228 5.64 -0.26 6.64
N PHE A 229 6.38 0.79 7.01
CA PHE A 229 7.16 1.58 6.07
C PHE A 229 8.52 0.93 5.78
N ASN A 230 8.75 0.57 4.52
CA ASN A 230 9.94 -0.08 3.99
C ASN A 230 10.43 -1.26 4.82
N VAL A 231 9.58 -2.26 4.99
CA VAL A 231 9.89 -3.47 5.74
C VAL A 231 10.33 -4.61 4.81
N THR A 232 10.98 -5.63 5.38
CA THR A 232 11.39 -6.83 4.65
C THR A 232 10.24 -7.80 4.49
N ASP A 233 10.41 -8.80 3.62
CA ASP A 233 9.51 -9.95 3.51
C ASP A 233 9.34 -10.66 4.87
N GLU A 234 10.43 -10.77 5.66
CA GLU A 234 10.39 -11.39 7.00
C GLU A 234 9.45 -10.66 7.97
N ILE A 235 9.34 -9.34 7.87
CA ILE A 235 8.48 -8.53 8.74
C ILE A 235 7.05 -8.54 8.22
N ILE A 236 6.83 -8.26 6.92
CA ILE A 236 5.47 -8.18 6.37
C ILE A 236 4.76 -9.54 6.48
N SER A 237 5.47 -10.66 6.29
CA SER A 237 4.90 -12.01 6.34
C SER A 237 4.41 -12.46 7.72
N ARG A 238 4.68 -11.68 8.78
CA ARG A 238 4.12 -11.95 10.12
C ARG A 238 2.62 -11.67 10.18
N THR A 239 2.12 -10.81 9.29
CA THR A 239 0.72 -10.42 9.23
C THR A 239 0.11 -10.56 7.83
N HIS A 240 0.93 -10.64 6.78
CA HIS A 240 0.50 -10.73 5.40
C HIS A 240 0.90 -12.05 4.74
N SER A 241 0.08 -12.50 3.80
CA SER A 241 0.40 -13.61 2.90
C SER A 241 0.19 -13.16 1.46
N PHE A 242 1.16 -13.48 0.60
CA PHE A 242 1.16 -13.05 -0.80
C PHE A 242 0.34 -14.00 -1.67
N GLU A 243 -0.46 -13.44 -2.58
CA GLU A 243 -1.17 -14.21 -3.61
C GLU A 243 -0.23 -14.61 -4.77
N ASP A 244 0.67 -13.71 -5.16
CA ASP A 244 1.59 -13.88 -6.29
C ASP A 244 3.06 -13.81 -5.82
N GLU A 245 3.98 -14.32 -6.65
CA GLU A 245 5.41 -14.12 -6.40
C GLU A 245 5.78 -12.64 -6.55
N MET A 246 6.50 -12.11 -5.55
CA MET A 246 6.95 -10.72 -5.46
C MET A 246 8.48 -10.60 -5.49
N PRO A 247 9.04 -9.45 -5.90
CA PRO A 247 10.46 -9.17 -5.71
C PRO A 247 10.84 -9.33 -4.24
N LYS A 248 12.00 -9.96 -3.99
CA LYS A 248 12.45 -10.24 -2.62
C LYS A 248 12.88 -8.97 -1.91
N CYS A 249 12.16 -8.60 -0.85
CA CYS A 249 12.46 -7.43 -0.04
C CYS A 249 13.31 -7.83 1.16
N ILE A 250 14.64 -7.63 1.06
CA ILE A 250 15.61 -8.12 2.05
C ILE A 250 16.33 -6.94 2.76
N SER A 251 16.50 -5.82 2.06
CA SER A 251 17.20 -4.65 2.62
C SER A 251 16.40 -4.04 3.77
N THR A 252 17.13 -3.46 4.73
CA THR A 252 16.58 -2.62 5.80
C THR A 252 17.08 -1.17 5.71
N GLU A 253 17.94 -0.85 4.73
CA GLU A 253 18.64 0.44 4.68
C GLU A 253 17.69 1.64 4.61
N ASP A 254 16.59 1.50 3.88
CA ASP A 254 15.54 2.51 3.75
C ASP A 254 14.33 2.26 4.66
N ASN A 255 14.45 1.39 5.65
CA ASN A 255 13.46 1.30 6.72
C ASN A 255 13.49 2.57 7.60
N TYR A 256 12.32 3.10 7.97
CA TYR A 256 12.22 4.30 8.83
C TYR A 256 13.01 4.16 10.14
N PHE A 257 12.90 3.03 10.84
CA PHE A 257 13.58 2.85 12.13
C PHE A 257 15.08 2.64 11.96
N GLU A 258 15.53 2.02 10.87
CA GLU A 258 16.96 1.86 10.58
C GLU A 258 17.62 3.22 10.26
N LYS A 259 17.05 3.99 9.31
CA LYS A 259 17.54 5.34 8.96
C LYS A 259 17.66 6.26 10.17
N ASN A 260 16.70 6.17 11.09
CA ASN A 260 16.65 7.01 12.28
C ASN A 260 17.39 6.43 13.49
N LYS A 261 18.04 5.26 13.37
CA LYS A 261 18.75 4.55 14.45
C LYS A 261 17.85 4.27 15.66
N LEU A 262 16.61 3.85 15.38
CA LEU A 262 15.54 3.55 16.33
C LEU A 262 15.25 2.04 16.40
N ILE A 263 16.20 1.19 16.01
CA ILE A 263 16.13 -0.26 16.21
C ILE A 263 17.01 -0.63 17.39
N PHE A 264 16.43 -1.31 18.39
CA PHE A 264 17.17 -1.77 19.57
C PHE A 264 17.28 -3.29 19.62
N ARG A 265 18.51 -3.77 19.76
CA ARG A 265 18.85 -5.20 19.83
C ARG A 265 19.07 -5.71 21.25
N ASN A 266 19.14 -4.81 22.22
CA ASN A 266 19.25 -5.18 23.63
C ASN A 266 18.63 -4.12 24.56
N ARG A 267 18.38 -4.55 25.80
CA ARG A 267 17.66 -3.78 26.81
C ARG A 267 18.42 -2.52 27.23
N SER A 268 19.74 -2.63 27.34
CA SER A 268 20.59 -1.55 27.81
C SER A 268 20.57 -0.36 26.83
N GLN A 269 20.69 -0.64 25.52
CA GLN A 269 20.59 0.40 24.48
C GLN A 269 19.25 1.12 24.52
N MET A 270 18.15 0.36 24.56
CA MET A 270 16.80 0.92 24.62
C MET A 270 16.59 1.79 25.89
N ILE A 271 16.96 1.28 27.07
CA ILE A 271 16.84 2.03 28.33
C ILE A 271 17.67 3.31 28.27
N THR A 272 18.91 3.22 27.77
CA THR A 272 19.80 4.38 27.64
C THR A 272 19.17 5.45 26.75
N TYR A 273 18.64 5.06 25.60
CA TYR A 273 17.93 5.96 24.69
C TYR A 273 16.74 6.65 25.36
N ILE A 274 15.91 5.88 26.08
CA ILE A 274 14.73 6.41 26.77
C ILE A 274 15.15 7.39 27.88
N THR A 275 16.03 6.97 28.79
CA THR A 275 16.50 7.78 29.92
C THR A 275 17.16 9.08 29.44
N GLN A 276 18.07 9.01 28.46
CA GLN A 276 18.70 10.21 27.89
C GLN A 276 17.69 11.13 27.18
N GLY A 277 16.67 10.56 26.54
CA GLY A 277 15.58 11.33 25.95
C GLY A 277 14.80 12.09 27.02
N ILE A 278 14.42 11.42 28.11
CA ILE A 278 13.66 12.02 29.21
C ILE A 278 14.48 13.14 29.87
N ALA A 279 15.77 12.91 30.14
CA ALA A 279 16.66 13.93 30.70
C ALA A 279 16.79 15.17 29.80
N LYS A 280 16.57 15.01 28.49
CA LYS A 280 16.52 16.11 27.50
C LYS A 280 15.11 16.67 27.28
N GLY A 281 14.13 16.29 28.09
CA GLY A 281 12.75 16.78 28.02
C GLY A 281 11.87 16.09 26.96
N ARG A 282 12.30 14.97 26.36
CA ARG A 282 11.48 14.22 25.40
C ARG A 282 10.40 13.42 26.12
N THR A 283 9.16 13.56 25.67
CA THR A 283 7.99 12.84 26.21
C THR A 283 7.53 11.68 25.32
N ASP A 284 7.94 11.66 24.05
CA ASP A 284 7.48 10.72 23.03
C ASP A 284 8.62 9.83 22.54
N PHE A 285 8.39 8.52 22.52
CA PHE A 285 9.36 7.52 22.10
C PHE A 285 8.71 6.59 21.10
N TYR A 286 9.26 6.51 19.89
CA TYR A 286 8.81 5.59 18.85
C TYR A 286 10.01 4.81 18.33
N PHE A 287 9.99 3.49 18.47
CA PHE A 287 11.12 2.64 18.11
C PHE A 287 10.67 1.21 17.79
N ARG A 288 11.57 0.44 17.16
CA ARG A 288 11.37 -0.98 16.89
C ARG A 288 12.34 -1.82 17.71
N LEU A 289 11.87 -2.94 18.23
CA LEU A 289 12.71 -3.96 18.84
C LEU A 289 13.05 -5.03 17.81
N ASP A 290 14.31 -5.42 17.78
CA ASP A 290 14.77 -6.53 16.93
C ASP A 290 14.09 -7.84 17.38
N GLY A 291 13.64 -8.65 16.43
CA GLY A 291 12.89 -9.89 16.66
C GLY A 291 13.64 -10.90 17.52
N PHE A 292 14.97 -10.95 17.45
CA PHE A 292 15.80 -11.80 18.31
C PHE A 292 15.74 -11.40 19.80
N PHE A 293 15.38 -10.15 20.07
CA PHE A 293 15.28 -9.56 21.40
C PHE A 293 13.83 -9.47 21.91
N ASN A 294 12.83 -9.79 21.06
CA ASN A 294 11.42 -9.52 21.33
C ASN A 294 10.74 -10.58 22.22
N LYS A 295 11.23 -10.73 23.46
CA LYS A 295 10.61 -11.54 24.51
C LYS A 295 9.91 -10.71 25.60
N PHE A 296 9.85 -9.39 25.45
CA PHE A 296 9.22 -8.55 26.47
C PHE A 296 7.71 -8.69 26.43
N LYS A 297 7.13 -8.96 27.59
CA LYS A 297 5.69 -8.72 27.74
C LYS A 297 5.47 -7.21 27.72
N ARG A 298 4.43 -6.75 27.03
CA ARG A 298 4.00 -5.34 26.99
C ARG A 298 4.07 -4.62 28.34
N SER A 299 3.58 -5.29 29.39
CA SER A 299 3.56 -4.77 30.77
C SER A 299 4.95 -4.53 31.37
N GLU A 300 5.99 -5.17 30.86
CA GLU A 300 7.37 -4.95 31.31
C GLU A 300 7.98 -3.68 30.71
N LEU A 301 7.75 -3.42 29.41
CA LEU A 301 8.26 -2.22 28.74
C LEU A 301 7.66 -0.95 29.34
N THR A 302 6.34 -0.93 29.55
CA THR A 302 5.70 0.23 30.20
C THR A 302 6.24 0.48 31.61
N LYS A 303 6.50 -0.56 32.40
CA LYS A 303 7.11 -0.42 33.74
C LYS A 303 8.54 0.15 33.65
N ILE A 304 9.32 -0.23 32.65
CA ILE A 304 10.67 0.28 32.43
C ILE A 304 10.61 1.79 32.11
N VAL A 305 9.75 2.19 31.18
CA VAL A 305 9.57 3.60 30.79
C VAL A 305 9.10 4.43 31.99
N ALA A 306 8.09 3.95 32.72
CA ALA A 306 7.58 4.65 33.89
C ALA A 306 8.64 4.81 34.98
N LYS A 307 9.43 3.77 35.26
CA LYS A 307 10.53 3.84 36.25
C LYS A 307 11.62 4.82 35.84
N ALA A 308 12.05 4.79 34.58
CA ALA A 308 13.03 5.73 34.06
C ALA A 308 12.51 7.17 34.17
N ALA A 309 11.25 7.40 33.82
CA ALA A 309 10.62 8.72 33.89
C ALA A 309 10.46 9.24 35.31
N MET A 310 10.02 8.41 36.27
CA MET A 310 9.93 8.80 37.67
C MET A 310 11.31 9.14 38.26
N ALA A 311 12.34 8.38 37.90
CA ALA A 311 13.70 8.61 38.38
C ALA A 311 14.28 9.93 37.87
N GLU A 312 14.10 10.24 36.59
CA GLU A 312 14.64 11.46 35.97
C GLU A 312 13.82 12.72 36.30
N LEU A 313 12.49 12.61 36.38
CA LEU A 313 11.60 13.77 36.58
C LEU A 313 11.25 14.05 38.05
N ASN A 314 11.62 13.15 38.96
CA ASN A 314 11.31 13.20 40.39
C ASN A 314 9.82 13.47 40.70
N ARG A 315 8.92 12.88 39.89
CA ARG A 315 7.46 12.99 40.04
C ARG A 315 6.75 11.73 39.56
N THR A 316 5.51 11.55 39.99
CA THR A 316 4.62 10.53 39.41
C THR A 316 4.31 10.90 37.96
N VAL A 317 4.33 9.90 37.09
CA VAL A 317 4.09 10.04 35.65
C VAL A 317 3.00 9.08 35.19
N LYS A 318 2.29 9.46 34.14
CA LYS A 318 1.40 8.54 33.40
C LYS A 318 2.06 8.20 32.07
N VAL A 319 2.08 6.92 31.73
CA VAL A 319 2.61 6.44 30.44
C VAL A 319 1.46 5.88 29.61
N GLN A 320 1.29 6.42 28.40
CA GLN A 320 0.45 5.85 27.35
C GLN A 320 1.34 5.02 26.42
N GLU A 321 0.82 3.88 25.96
CA GLU A 321 1.51 3.01 25.01
C GLU A 321 0.58 2.60 23.87
N MET A 322 1.14 2.49 22.66
CA MET A 322 0.46 1.91 21.49
C MET A 322 1.45 1.02 20.73
N PRO A 323 1.63 -0.23 21.16
CA PRO A 323 2.51 -1.16 20.47
C PRO A 323 1.82 -1.81 19.26
N ASN A 324 2.64 -2.20 18.29
CA ASN A 324 2.32 -3.14 17.24
C ASN A 324 3.29 -4.32 17.35
N GLU A 325 2.92 -5.27 18.20
CA GLU A 325 3.78 -6.38 18.61
C GLU A 325 4.09 -7.34 17.45
N ASN A 326 3.18 -7.45 16.47
CA ASN A 326 3.34 -8.29 15.29
C ASN A 326 4.61 -7.92 14.50
N VAL A 327 4.94 -6.63 14.44
CA VAL A 327 6.13 -6.11 13.74
C VAL A 327 7.15 -5.48 14.68
N GLY A 328 6.99 -5.68 16.00
CA GLY A 328 7.93 -5.27 17.03
C GLY A 328 8.07 -3.76 17.22
N THR A 329 7.09 -2.96 16.79
CA THR A 329 7.14 -1.51 16.94
C THR A 329 6.43 -1.06 18.23
N TYR A 330 7.03 -0.11 18.95
CA TYR A 330 6.51 0.41 20.20
C TYR A 330 6.50 1.93 20.19
N TRP A 331 5.37 2.50 20.60
CA TRP A 331 5.23 3.92 20.88
C TRP A 331 4.81 4.16 22.33
N PHE A 332 5.48 5.11 22.97
CA PHE A 332 5.19 5.57 24.32
C PHE A 332 5.09 7.09 24.39
N ARG A 333 4.15 7.58 25.20
CA ARG A 333 4.03 9.00 25.58
C ARG A 333 3.95 9.14 27.10
N ILE A 334 4.74 10.05 27.64
CA ILE A 334 4.84 10.34 29.08
C ILE A 334 4.12 11.66 29.38
N PHE A 335 3.27 11.67 30.40
CA PHE A 335 2.55 12.84 30.92
C PHE A 335 2.98 13.19 32.35
#